data_AF-A0A849PTG5-F1
#
_entry.id   AF-A0A849PTG5-F1
#
_cell.length_a   1.000
_cell.length_b   1.000
_cell.length_c   1.000
_cell.angle_alpha   90.00
_cell.angle_beta   90.00
_cell.angle_gamma   90.00
#
_symmetry.space_group_name_H-M   'P 1'
#
loop_
_entity.id
_entity.type
_entity.pdbx_description
1 polymer ?
#
loop_
_entity_poly.entity_id
_entity_poly.type
_entity_poly.pdbx_seq_one_letter_code
_entity_poly.pdbx_strand_id
1 'polypeptide(L)'
;MECSRSLTLLNNLVSKTQVHYIVGNHDYYLLRLSELYGTNFPFDVKKSTIIKSKYQEFYFMHGYQLEVLCNPYYKSMKTYETFSEHMCLAGDDTGNAADALWKLRQSNKSLWNKLKRIPENPYAALKSMMEPPEVRIRNIRKHNAIGPIEKLAEAESKHFLLDIRPEQFLVYGHTHHPYINEEKKVANTGSWGLGDQKKFWYMEIVDDKVDLKEFD
;
A
#
# COMPACT_ATOMS: atom_id res chain seq x y z
N MET A 1 -22.79 -0.52 -7.84
CA MET A 1 -22.08 -1.24 -6.75
C MET A 1 -21.20 -2.33 -7.36
N GLU A 2 -20.08 -1.95 -7.99
CA GLU A 2 -19.13 -2.92 -8.53
C GLU A 2 -18.35 -3.67 -7.43
N CYS A 3 -18.23 -3.08 -6.22
CA CYS A 3 -17.57 -3.72 -5.07
C CYS A 3 -18.27 -4.99 -4.54
N SER A 4 -19.56 -5.19 -4.84
CA SER A 4 -20.32 -6.34 -4.32
C SER A 4 -19.77 -7.69 -4.80
N ARG A 5 -19.30 -7.76 -6.06
CA ARG A 5 -18.76 -8.99 -6.64
C ARG A 5 -17.42 -9.38 -6.03
N SER A 6 -16.50 -8.44 -5.90
CA SER A 6 -15.18 -8.68 -5.31
C SER A 6 -15.29 -9.10 -3.85
N LEU A 7 -16.16 -8.46 -3.07
CA LEU A 7 -16.42 -8.86 -1.69
C LEU A 7 -17.06 -10.26 -1.58
N THR A 8 -17.96 -10.62 -2.52
CA THR A 8 -18.53 -11.97 -2.56
C THR A 8 -17.47 -13.03 -2.87
N LEU A 9 -16.57 -12.75 -3.82
CA LEU A 9 -15.45 -13.64 -4.13
C LEU A 9 -14.51 -13.81 -2.94
N LEU A 10 -14.17 -12.71 -2.26
CA LEU A 10 -13.36 -12.76 -1.03
C LEU A 10 -14.06 -13.58 0.06
N ASN A 11 -15.36 -13.38 0.28
CA ASN A 11 -16.12 -14.14 1.26
C ASN A 11 -16.15 -15.66 0.94
N ASN A 12 -16.23 -16.02 -0.34
CA ASN A 12 -16.13 -17.41 -0.78
C ASN A 12 -14.73 -18.02 -0.61
N LEU A 13 -13.68 -17.20 -0.63
CA LEU A 13 -12.31 -17.63 -0.32
C LEU A 13 -12.12 -17.84 1.17
N VAL A 14 -12.66 -16.95 2.00
CA VAL A 14 -12.62 -17.05 3.47
C VAL A 14 -13.23 -18.37 3.96
N SER A 15 -14.25 -18.90 3.29
CA SER A 15 -14.85 -20.19 3.68
C SER A 15 -13.96 -21.40 3.35
N LYS A 16 -12.87 -21.23 2.60
CA LYS A 16 -11.99 -22.30 2.13
C LYS A 16 -10.56 -22.16 2.62
N THR A 17 -10.15 -20.97 3.02
CA THR A 17 -8.80 -20.67 3.47
C THR A 17 -8.78 -19.47 4.43
N GLN A 18 -7.71 -19.34 5.19
CA GLN A 18 -7.48 -18.17 6.01
C GLN A 18 -7.04 -17.00 5.12
N VAL A 19 -7.80 -15.91 5.16
CA VAL A 19 -7.51 -14.69 4.39
C VAL A 19 -7.05 -13.59 5.34
N HIS A 20 -5.85 -13.06 5.07
CA HIS A 20 -5.36 -11.83 5.69
C HIS A 20 -5.38 -10.73 4.64
N TYR A 21 -6.24 -9.73 4.81
CA TYR A 21 -6.35 -8.62 3.86
C TYR A 21 -5.47 -7.46 4.33
N ILE A 22 -4.47 -7.13 3.51
CA ILE A 22 -3.56 -6.01 3.77
C ILE A 22 -4.01 -4.83 2.94
N VAL A 23 -4.34 -3.73 3.61
CA VAL A 23 -4.93 -2.58 2.94
C VAL A 23 -3.91 -1.86 2.08
N GLY A 24 -4.25 -1.71 0.80
CA GLY A 24 -3.59 -0.80 -0.10
C GLY A 24 -3.94 0.65 0.19
N ASN A 25 -3.22 1.56 -0.45
CA ASN A 25 -3.49 3.00 -0.40
C ASN A 25 -4.84 3.40 -1.03
N HIS A 26 -5.55 2.46 -1.66
CA HIS A 26 -6.90 2.63 -2.22
C HIS A 26 -7.97 1.81 -1.48
N ASP A 27 -7.61 1.07 -0.43
CA ASP A 27 -8.53 0.17 0.29
C ASP A 27 -8.89 0.70 1.69
N TYR A 28 -8.58 1.95 1.98
CA TYR A 28 -8.77 2.57 3.30
C TYR A 28 -10.23 2.61 3.74
N TYR A 29 -11.17 2.68 2.80
CA TYR A 29 -12.58 2.54 3.12
C TYR A 29 -12.92 1.14 3.64
N LEU A 30 -12.30 0.09 3.12
CA LEU A 30 -12.48 -1.28 3.61
C LEU A 30 -11.96 -1.43 5.05
N LEU A 31 -10.82 -0.80 5.36
CA LEU A 31 -10.29 -0.73 6.74
C LEU A 31 -11.30 -0.08 7.68
N ARG A 32 -11.88 1.05 7.27
CA ARG A 32 -12.87 1.74 8.10
C ARG A 32 -14.14 0.92 8.29
N LEU A 33 -14.59 0.22 7.24
CA LEU A 33 -15.72 -0.69 7.36
C LEU A 33 -15.43 -1.84 8.33
N SER A 34 -14.25 -2.47 8.24
CA SER A 34 -13.89 -3.54 9.17
C SER A 34 -13.81 -3.06 10.61
N GLU A 35 -13.29 -1.85 10.86
CA GLU A 35 -13.28 -1.23 12.19
C GLU A 35 -14.71 -0.95 12.72
N LEU A 36 -15.61 -0.47 11.86
CA LEU A 36 -17.00 -0.18 12.22
C LEU A 36 -17.81 -1.44 12.54
N TYR A 37 -17.62 -2.51 11.75
CA TYR A 37 -18.34 -3.77 11.94
C TYR A 37 -17.65 -4.72 12.93
N GLY A 38 -16.39 -4.48 13.27
CA GLY A 38 -15.61 -5.27 14.21
C GLY A 38 -15.62 -6.75 13.85
N THR A 39 -15.97 -7.60 14.81
CA THR A 39 -16.04 -9.07 14.63
C THR A 39 -17.12 -9.53 13.66
N ASN A 40 -18.04 -8.64 13.24
CA ASN A 40 -19.05 -8.96 12.23
C ASN A 40 -18.51 -8.78 10.79
N PHE A 41 -17.29 -8.25 10.64
CA PHE A 41 -16.65 -8.17 9.33
C PHE A 41 -16.06 -9.54 8.96
N PRO A 42 -16.26 -10.03 7.73
CA PRO A 42 -16.02 -11.45 7.39
C PRO A 42 -14.55 -11.89 7.40
N PHE A 43 -13.60 -10.96 7.39
CA PHE A 43 -12.17 -11.27 7.38
C PHE A 43 -11.34 -10.18 8.06
N ASP A 44 -10.10 -10.53 8.37
CA ASP A 44 -9.18 -9.62 9.05
C ASP A 44 -8.57 -8.63 8.05
N VAL A 45 -8.80 -7.34 8.30
CA VAL A 45 -8.33 -6.23 7.46
C VAL A 45 -7.35 -5.40 8.28
N LYS A 46 -6.08 -5.39 7.87
CA LYS A 46 -4.97 -4.75 8.60
C LYS A 46 -4.04 -3.99 7.67
N LYS A 47 -3.22 -3.11 8.23
CA LYS A 47 -2.14 -2.42 7.48
C LYS A 47 -0.89 -3.28 7.31
N SER A 48 -0.69 -4.22 8.23
CA SER A 48 0.37 -5.21 8.18
C SER A 48 -0.02 -6.45 8.97
N THR A 49 0.66 -7.56 8.71
CA THR A 49 0.51 -8.79 9.50
C THR A 49 1.83 -9.54 9.53
N ILE A 50 2.02 -10.37 10.56
CA ILE A 50 3.14 -11.30 10.66
C ILE A 50 2.58 -12.71 10.52
N ILE A 51 3.11 -13.47 9.56
CA ILE A 51 2.77 -14.88 9.38
C ILE A 51 4.05 -15.70 9.48
N LYS A 52 4.02 -16.75 10.28
CA LYS A 52 5.14 -17.69 10.39
C LYS A 52 4.95 -18.83 9.41
N SER A 53 5.88 -19.00 8.48
CA SER A 53 6.12 -20.28 7.81
C SER A 53 7.14 -21.06 8.65
N LYS A 54 7.14 -22.39 8.56
CA LYS A 54 8.00 -23.35 9.30
C LYS A 54 8.87 -22.77 10.43
N TYR A 55 9.94 -22.04 10.12
CA TYR A 55 10.76 -21.30 11.09
C TYR A 55 10.78 -19.79 10.90
N GLN A 56 10.56 -19.28 9.69
CA GLN A 56 10.71 -17.86 9.35
C GLN A 56 9.39 -17.10 9.54
N GLU A 57 9.49 -15.96 10.21
CA GLU A 57 8.40 -14.98 10.26
C GLU A 57 8.48 -14.01 9.08
N PHE A 58 7.34 -13.81 8.42
CA PHE A 58 7.18 -12.91 7.30
C PHE A 58 6.32 -11.73 7.74
N TYR A 59 6.87 -10.53 7.66
CA TYR A 59 6.17 -9.27 7.89
C TYR A 59 5.62 -8.77 6.56
N PHE A 60 4.30 -8.76 6.43
CA PHE A 60 3.64 -8.28 5.22
C PHE A 60 3.07 -6.88 5.42
N MET A 61 3.27 -6.01 4.43
CA MET A 61 2.65 -4.68 4.35
C MET A 61 2.45 -4.28 2.88
N HIS A 62 1.58 -3.30 2.61
CA HIS A 62 1.35 -2.88 1.21
C HIS A 62 2.58 -2.27 0.54
N GLY A 63 3.31 -1.36 1.20
CA GLY A 63 4.53 -0.74 0.66
C GLY A 63 4.45 0.76 0.41
N TYR A 64 3.26 1.39 0.45
CA TYR A 64 3.13 2.85 0.32
C TYR A 64 3.89 3.59 1.43
N GLN A 65 4.11 2.94 2.57
CA GLN A 65 4.87 3.50 3.69
C GLN A 65 6.32 3.81 3.28
N LEU A 66 6.94 2.95 2.46
CA LEU A 66 8.28 3.17 1.91
C LEU A 66 8.28 4.36 0.95
N GLU A 67 7.24 4.49 0.12
CA GLU A 67 7.08 5.67 -0.75
C GLU A 67 7.02 6.96 0.07
N VAL A 68 6.23 6.98 1.15
CA VAL A 68 6.10 8.15 2.04
C VAL A 68 7.44 8.51 2.67
N LEU A 69 8.23 7.52 3.10
CA LEU A 69 9.54 7.74 3.73
C LEU A 69 10.59 8.21 2.73
N CYS A 70 10.54 7.75 1.48
CA CYS A 70 11.51 8.08 0.44
C CYS A 70 11.17 9.35 -0.34
N ASN A 71 9.94 9.87 -0.23
CA ASN A 71 9.48 10.97 -1.07
C ASN A 71 9.34 12.29 -0.28
N PRO A 72 10.07 13.36 -0.67
CA PRO A 72 10.06 14.64 0.03
C PRO A 72 8.71 15.39 -0.03
N TYR A 73 7.80 14.99 -0.91
CA TYR A 73 6.50 15.63 -1.06
C TYR A 73 5.47 15.16 -0.01
N TYR A 74 5.67 14.00 0.61
CA TYR A 74 4.75 13.43 1.59
C TYR A 74 5.19 13.74 3.02
N LYS A 75 4.60 14.80 3.57
CA LYS A 75 5.06 15.39 4.84
C LYS A 75 4.63 14.63 6.11
N SER A 76 3.73 13.64 6.01
CA SER A 76 3.47 12.66 7.09
C SER A 76 2.63 11.47 6.61
N MET A 77 2.82 10.30 7.25
CA MET A 77 2.00 9.09 7.03
C MET A 77 0.51 9.38 7.18
N LYS A 78 0.12 10.05 8.28
CA LYS A 78 -1.27 10.43 8.55
C LYS A 78 -1.91 11.23 7.40
N THR A 79 -1.16 12.12 6.76
CA THR A 79 -1.66 12.89 5.61
C THR A 79 -1.94 12.00 4.43
N TYR A 80 -1.02 11.06 4.15
CA TYR A 80 -1.15 10.12 3.05
C TYR A 80 -2.37 9.21 3.27
N GLU A 81 -2.53 8.67 4.47
CA GLU A 81 -3.64 7.77 4.83
C GLU A 81 -5.00 8.48 4.83
N THR A 82 -5.05 9.71 5.35
CA THR A 82 -6.27 10.54 5.25
C THR A 82 -6.66 10.73 3.79
N PHE A 83 -5.66 10.97 2.92
CA PHE A 83 -5.93 11.11 1.49
C PHE A 83 -6.40 9.80 0.86
N SER A 84 -5.77 8.67 1.16
CA SER A 84 -6.20 7.34 0.73
C SER A 84 -7.67 7.08 1.04
N GLU A 85 -8.11 7.40 2.26
CA GLU A 85 -9.52 7.25 2.66
C GLU A 85 -10.45 8.09 1.80
N HIS A 86 -10.09 9.36 1.56
CA HIS A 86 -10.94 10.24 0.80
C HIS A 86 -10.99 9.83 -0.69
N MET A 87 -9.89 9.31 -1.24
CA MET A 87 -9.88 8.78 -2.62
C MET A 87 -10.88 7.64 -2.79
N CYS A 88 -11.00 6.75 -1.80
CA CYS A 88 -11.98 5.66 -1.83
C CYS A 88 -13.42 6.18 -1.98
N LEU A 89 -13.71 7.37 -1.44
CA LEU A 89 -15.03 7.99 -1.47
C LEU A 89 -15.28 8.80 -2.75
N ALA A 90 -14.22 9.24 -3.43
CA ALA A 90 -14.32 10.15 -4.58
C ALA A 90 -14.63 9.45 -5.92
N GLY A 91 -14.46 8.12 -6.01
CA GLY A 91 -14.74 7.32 -7.21
C GLY A 91 -13.76 7.57 -8.38
N ASP A 92 -13.91 6.79 -9.46
CA ASP A 92 -12.96 6.69 -10.57
C ASP A 92 -12.90 7.90 -11.54
N ASP A 93 -13.66 8.97 -11.28
CA ASP A 93 -13.58 10.21 -12.06
C ASP A 93 -12.33 11.03 -11.69
N THR A 94 -11.18 10.54 -12.17
CA THR A 94 -9.81 11.04 -11.91
C THR A 94 -9.62 12.55 -12.11
N GLY A 95 -10.42 13.21 -12.95
CA GLY A 95 -10.39 14.68 -13.12
C GLY A 95 -11.12 15.46 -12.01
N ASN A 96 -12.27 14.96 -11.55
CA ASN A 96 -13.11 15.62 -10.54
C ASN A 96 -12.72 15.22 -9.11
N ALA A 97 -12.10 14.05 -8.92
CA ALA A 97 -11.74 13.54 -7.62
C ALA A 97 -10.67 14.42 -6.95
N ALA A 98 -9.63 14.91 -7.63
CA ALA A 98 -8.64 15.82 -7.04
C ALA A 98 -9.28 17.09 -6.47
N ASP A 99 -10.21 17.68 -7.24
CA ASP A 99 -10.95 18.89 -6.86
C ASP A 99 -11.94 18.62 -5.72
N ALA A 100 -12.64 17.49 -5.74
CA ALA A 100 -13.54 17.06 -4.67
C ALA A 100 -12.77 16.82 -3.36
N LEU A 101 -11.64 16.11 -3.44
CA LEU A 101 -10.72 15.86 -2.33
C LEU A 101 -10.15 17.17 -1.78
N TRP A 102 -9.78 18.10 -2.67
CA TRP A 102 -9.30 19.43 -2.28
C TRP A 102 -10.40 20.25 -1.58
N LYS A 103 -11.64 20.21 -2.07
CA LYS A 103 -12.78 20.89 -1.43
C LYS A 103 -13.13 20.28 -0.06
N LEU A 104 -13.16 18.95 0.05
CA LEU A 104 -13.42 18.23 1.30
C LEU A 104 -12.31 18.44 2.34
N ARG A 105 -11.07 18.62 1.86
CA ARG A 105 -9.91 19.02 2.65
C ARG A 105 -10.00 20.48 3.12
N GLN A 106 -10.45 21.40 2.27
CA GLN A 106 -10.62 22.81 2.63
C GLN A 106 -11.75 23.04 3.65
N SER A 107 -12.83 22.26 3.60
CA SER A 107 -13.92 22.35 4.58
C SER A 107 -13.50 21.92 5.99
N ASN A 108 -12.47 21.06 6.12
CA ASN A 108 -11.93 20.59 7.39
C ASN A 108 -10.69 21.38 7.87
N LYS A 109 -10.65 22.70 7.65
CA LYS A 109 -9.55 23.63 7.99
C LYS A 109 -8.99 23.51 9.43
N SER A 110 -9.81 23.14 10.41
CA SER A 110 -9.42 23.02 11.84
C SER A 110 -8.33 21.96 12.09
N LEU A 111 -8.37 20.85 11.37
CA LEU A 111 -7.37 19.77 11.48
C LEU A 111 -6.01 20.17 10.85
N TRP A 112 -6.04 21.10 9.90
CA TRP A 112 -4.86 21.54 9.13
C TRP A 112 -4.01 22.56 9.86
N ASN A 113 -4.60 23.43 10.68
CA ASN A 113 -3.84 24.35 11.52
C ASN A 113 -2.92 23.61 12.53
N LYS A 114 -3.18 22.33 12.81
CA LYS A 114 -2.34 21.48 13.66
C LYS A 114 -1.24 20.72 12.90
N LEU A 115 -1.26 20.72 11.55
CA LEU A 115 -0.23 20.07 10.75
C LEU A 115 0.94 21.05 10.49
N LYS A 116 2.06 20.82 11.17
CA LYS A 116 3.25 21.69 11.13
C LYS A 116 3.95 21.77 9.75
N ARG A 117 3.54 20.99 8.75
CA ARG A 117 4.25 20.84 7.47
C ARG A 117 3.28 20.54 6.32
N ILE A 118 2.71 21.58 5.71
CA ILE A 118 1.88 21.47 4.50
C ILE A 118 2.78 21.62 3.26
N PRO A 119 2.61 20.84 2.17
CA PRO A 119 3.35 21.05 0.92
C PRO A 119 3.15 22.48 0.40
N GLU A 120 4.14 23.06 -0.28
CA GLU A 120 4.00 24.41 -0.86
C GLU A 120 2.84 24.46 -1.86
N ASN A 121 2.60 23.36 -2.59
CA ASN A 121 1.43 23.19 -3.44
C ASN A 121 0.70 21.87 -3.09
N PRO A 122 -0.25 21.90 -2.14
CA PRO A 122 -0.97 20.72 -1.69
C PRO A 122 -1.90 20.15 -2.77
N TYR A 123 -2.43 20.98 -3.68
CA TYR A 123 -3.23 20.50 -4.81
C TYR A 123 -2.41 19.65 -5.78
N ALA A 124 -1.19 20.10 -6.12
CA ALA A 124 -0.29 19.34 -6.97
C ALA A 124 0.14 18.01 -6.33
N ALA A 125 0.37 18.01 -5.01
CA ALA A 125 0.66 16.79 -4.26
C ALA A 125 -0.53 15.81 -4.26
N LEU A 126 -1.77 16.32 -4.11
CA LEU A 126 -2.97 15.48 -4.23
C LEU A 126 -3.09 14.87 -5.62
N LYS A 127 -2.90 15.68 -6.67
CA LYS A 127 -2.95 15.21 -8.06
C LYS A 127 -1.93 14.12 -8.32
N SER A 128 -0.68 14.27 -7.84
CA SER A 128 0.34 13.24 -8.04
C SER A 128 0.01 11.93 -7.33
N MET A 129 -0.68 11.97 -6.18
CA MET A 129 -1.06 10.75 -5.45
C MET A 129 -2.19 9.95 -6.13
N MET A 130 -2.96 10.58 -7.01
CA MET A 130 -3.99 9.91 -7.81
C MET A 130 -3.42 9.21 -9.05
N GLU A 131 -2.20 9.56 -9.46
CA GLU A 131 -1.54 8.88 -10.56
C GLU A 131 -1.21 7.44 -10.17
N PRO A 132 -1.13 6.50 -11.11
CA PRO A 132 -0.71 5.15 -10.79
C PRO A 132 0.79 5.14 -10.42
N PRO A 133 1.27 4.14 -9.64
CA PRO A 133 2.66 4.07 -9.18
C PRO A 133 3.71 4.20 -10.29
N GLU A 134 3.43 3.73 -11.50
CA GLU A 134 4.32 3.84 -12.66
C GLU A 134 4.59 5.29 -13.04
N VAL A 135 3.56 6.13 -13.03
CA VAL A 135 3.70 7.54 -13.39
C VAL A 135 4.40 8.31 -12.26
N ARG A 136 4.02 8.01 -11.02
CA ARG A 136 4.51 8.73 -9.84
C ARG A 136 5.91 8.31 -9.38
N ILE A 137 6.23 7.01 -9.44
CA ILE A 137 7.43 6.40 -8.86
C ILE A 137 8.44 6.03 -9.94
N ARG A 138 8.01 5.63 -11.16
CA ARG A 138 8.91 5.12 -12.23
C ARG A 138 9.43 6.15 -13.23
N ASN A 139 8.71 7.21 -13.58
CA ASN A 139 9.22 8.45 -14.25
C ASN A 139 8.14 9.18 -15.07
N ILE A 140 7.79 10.43 -14.70
CA ILE A 140 7.56 11.57 -15.62
C ILE A 140 8.02 12.90 -14.97
N ARG A 141 8.12 13.00 -13.64
CA ARG A 141 8.53 14.22 -12.92
C ARG A 141 9.73 14.01 -11.99
N LYS A 142 10.95 14.02 -12.54
CA LYS A 142 12.25 14.26 -11.87
C LYS A 142 12.72 13.34 -10.72
N HIS A 143 11.89 12.47 -10.14
CA HIS A 143 12.28 11.66 -8.98
C HIS A 143 11.91 10.18 -9.17
N ASN A 144 12.85 9.36 -9.65
CA ASN A 144 12.72 7.91 -9.64
C ASN A 144 12.82 7.42 -8.18
N ALA A 145 11.67 7.09 -7.59
CA ALA A 145 11.59 6.69 -6.19
C ALA A 145 11.70 5.17 -6.00
N ILE A 146 11.70 4.35 -7.06
CA ILE A 146 11.86 2.89 -6.93
C ILE A 146 13.20 2.56 -6.29
N GLY A 147 14.30 3.07 -6.83
CA GLY A 147 15.63 2.79 -6.28
C GLY A 147 15.77 3.17 -4.80
N PRO A 148 15.36 4.38 -4.39
CA PRO A 148 15.28 4.74 -2.98
C PRO A 148 14.37 3.83 -2.13
N ILE A 149 13.21 3.43 -2.64
CA ILE A 149 12.27 2.53 -1.95
C ILE A 149 12.91 1.16 -1.71
N GLU A 150 13.50 0.56 -2.73
CA GLU A 150 14.17 -0.74 -2.63
C GLU A 150 15.36 -0.68 -1.69
N LYS A 151 16.18 0.38 -1.80
CA LYS A 151 17.30 0.62 -0.88
C LYS A 151 16.84 0.75 0.56
N LEU A 152 15.73 1.44 0.82
CA LEU A 152 15.17 1.56 2.16
C LEU A 152 14.60 0.21 2.64
N ALA A 153 13.91 -0.52 1.77
CA ALA A 153 13.36 -1.83 2.08
C ALA A 153 14.47 -2.84 2.43
N GLU A 154 15.66 -2.71 1.83
CA GLU A 154 16.82 -3.55 2.11
C GLU A 154 17.66 -3.06 3.31
N ALA A 155 17.61 -1.77 3.63
CA ALA A 155 18.43 -1.18 4.69
C ALA A 155 18.00 -1.61 6.10
N GLU A 156 18.96 -1.66 7.02
CA GLU A 156 18.73 -1.91 8.45
C GLU A 156 17.86 -0.82 9.11
N SER A 157 17.83 0.39 8.55
CA SER A 157 16.99 1.48 9.06
C SER A 157 15.49 1.15 9.00
N LYS A 158 15.07 0.20 8.15
CA LYS A 158 13.68 -0.28 8.10
C LYS A 158 13.18 -0.78 9.46
N HIS A 159 14.06 -1.39 10.26
CA HIS A 159 13.70 -1.96 11.55
C HIS A 159 13.22 -0.87 12.52
N PHE A 160 13.88 0.28 12.51
CA PHE A 160 13.50 1.43 13.33
C PHE A 160 12.30 2.20 12.77
N LEU A 161 12.20 2.28 11.44
CA LEU A 161 11.20 3.13 10.77
C LEU A 161 9.83 2.46 10.61
N LEU A 162 9.80 1.12 10.54
CA LEU A 162 8.61 0.34 10.18
C LEU A 162 8.23 -0.71 11.24
N ASP A 163 8.94 -0.75 12.37
CA ASP A 163 8.70 -1.72 13.46
C ASP A 163 8.80 -3.19 12.97
N ILE A 164 9.75 -3.42 12.06
CA ILE A 164 10.07 -4.76 11.53
C ILE A 164 11.25 -5.29 12.34
N ARG A 165 11.16 -6.50 12.89
CA ARG A 165 12.27 -7.06 13.66
C ARG A 165 13.39 -7.56 12.74
N PRO A 166 14.68 -7.51 13.14
CA PRO A 166 15.81 -7.90 12.28
C PRO A 166 15.74 -9.33 11.72
N GLU A 167 15.11 -10.24 12.46
CA GLU A 167 14.95 -11.63 12.05
C GLU A 167 13.83 -11.85 11.03
N GLN A 168 12.90 -10.90 10.90
CA GLN A 168 11.70 -11.01 10.04
C GLN A 168 12.04 -10.77 8.57
N PHE A 169 11.30 -11.45 7.70
CA PHE A 169 11.38 -11.27 6.26
C PHE A 169 10.31 -10.27 5.80
N LEU A 170 10.70 -9.14 5.23
CA LEU A 170 9.78 -8.13 4.72
C LEU A 170 9.21 -8.57 3.37
N VAL A 171 7.88 -8.64 3.28
CA VAL A 171 7.15 -8.82 2.02
C VAL A 171 6.27 -7.59 1.77
N TYR A 172 6.43 -6.96 0.61
CA TYR A 172 5.64 -5.79 0.24
C TYR A 172 5.23 -5.78 -1.24
N GLY A 173 4.47 -4.77 -1.64
CA GLY A 173 4.02 -4.56 -3.03
C GLY A 173 4.15 -3.09 -3.44
N HIS A 174 3.04 -2.50 -3.91
CA HIS A 174 2.87 -1.07 -4.22
C HIS A 174 3.68 -0.51 -5.42
N THR A 175 4.91 -0.96 -5.64
CA THR A 175 5.80 -0.42 -6.69
C THR A 175 5.59 -1.06 -8.06
N HIS A 176 4.85 -2.18 -8.11
CA HIS A 176 4.66 -3.01 -9.31
C HIS A 176 6.01 -3.47 -9.90
N HIS A 177 7.02 -3.68 -9.04
CA HIS A 177 8.35 -4.16 -9.40
C HIS A 177 8.68 -5.41 -8.57
N PRO A 178 8.42 -6.61 -9.11
CA PRO A 178 8.64 -7.81 -8.34
C PRO A 178 10.13 -8.12 -8.25
N TYR A 179 10.59 -8.50 -7.06
CA TYR A 179 11.96 -8.98 -6.83
C TYR A 179 12.08 -9.72 -5.49
N ILE A 180 13.15 -10.48 -5.33
CA ILE A 180 13.50 -11.16 -4.09
C ILE A 180 14.97 -10.87 -3.78
N ASN A 181 15.25 -10.50 -2.53
CA ASN A 181 16.59 -10.38 -1.98
C ASN A 181 16.65 -11.18 -0.66
N GLU A 182 17.04 -12.45 -0.75
CA GLU A 182 17.10 -13.36 0.40
C GLU A 182 18.13 -12.92 1.44
N GLU A 183 19.29 -12.38 1.00
CA GLU A 183 20.34 -11.91 1.89
C GLU A 183 19.85 -10.78 2.80
N LYS A 184 19.06 -9.86 2.25
CA LYS A 184 18.46 -8.75 3.00
C LYS A 184 17.10 -9.09 3.63
N LYS A 185 16.59 -10.30 3.38
CA LYS A 185 15.26 -10.79 3.79
C LYS A 185 14.13 -9.87 3.33
N VAL A 186 14.10 -9.54 2.05
CA VAL A 186 13.10 -8.66 1.45
C VAL A 186 12.55 -9.27 0.17
N ALA A 187 11.26 -9.13 -0.07
CA ALA A 187 10.67 -9.42 -1.36
C ALA A 187 9.54 -8.45 -1.69
N ASN A 188 9.44 -8.13 -2.98
CA ASN A 188 8.33 -7.40 -3.55
C ASN A 188 7.51 -8.33 -4.44
N THR A 189 6.20 -8.37 -4.17
CA THR A 189 5.22 -9.22 -4.88
C THR A 189 4.94 -8.76 -6.31
N GLY A 190 5.30 -7.51 -6.66
CA GLY A 190 4.98 -6.90 -7.94
C GLY A 190 3.54 -6.42 -7.99
N SER A 191 2.83 -6.85 -9.04
CA SER A 191 1.43 -6.49 -9.26
C SER A 191 0.70 -7.54 -10.07
N TRP A 192 -0.61 -7.62 -9.88
CA TRP A 192 -1.50 -8.46 -10.65
C TRP A 192 -2.07 -7.70 -11.85
N GLY A 193 -1.42 -7.78 -13.01
CA GLY A 193 -1.91 -7.21 -14.28
C GLY A 193 -1.65 -5.71 -14.46
N LEU A 194 -0.84 -5.10 -13.58
CA LEU A 194 -0.38 -3.70 -13.68
C LEU A 194 1.14 -3.65 -13.94
N GLY A 195 1.72 -2.47 -14.10
CA GLY A 195 3.12 -2.28 -14.48
C GLY A 195 3.41 -2.40 -15.97
N ASP A 196 4.68 -2.15 -16.34
CA ASP A 196 5.12 -2.07 -17.74
C ASP A 196 4.90 -3.38 -18.51
N GLN A 197 5.04 -4.50 -17.81
CA GLN A 197 4.89 -5.84 -18.39
C GLN A 197 3.45 -6.37 -18.30
N LYS A 198 2.56 -5.73 -17.52
CA LYS A 198 1.17 -6.16 -17.29
C LYS A 198 0.99 -7.64 -16.93
N LYS A 199 2.00 -8.21 -16.27
CA LYS A 199 2.04 -9.61 -15.86
C LYS A 199 1.23 -9.82 -14.59
N PHE A 200 0.76 -11.04 -14.38
CA PHE A 200 0.02 -11.44 -13.18
C PHE A 200 0.98 -12.06 -12.17
N TRP A 201 1.77 -11.23 -11.50
CA TRP A 201 2.72 -11.69 -10.51
C TRP A 201 2.03 -12.04 -9.19
N TYR A 202 2.46 -13.15 -8.60
CA TYR A 202 2.14 -13.53 -7.22
C TYR A 202 3.36 -14.16 -6.55
N MET A 203 3.28 -14.28 -5.24
CA MET A 203 4.33 -14.86 -4.42
C MET A 203 3.81 -16.11 -3.74
N GLU A 204 4.60 -17.17 -3.79
CA GLU A 204 4.36 -18.41 -3.07
C GLU A 204 5.43 -18.57 -1.99
N ILE A 205 5.00 -18.91 -0.77
CA ILE A 205 5.90 -19.17 0.35
C ILE A 205 5.60 -20.57 0.88
N VAL A 206 6.54 -21.50 0.73
CA VAL A 206 6.43 -22.89 1.19
C VAL A 206 7.67 -23.26 1.99
N ASP A 207 7.49 -23.69 3.23
CA ASP A 207 8.59 -24.10 4.12
C ASP A 207 9.75 -23.07 4.16
N ASP A 208 9.39 -21.80 4.42
CA ASP A 208 10.28 -20.63 4.44
C ASP A 208 10.89 -20.21 3.08
N LYS A 209 10.71 -20.99 2.01
CA LYS A 209 11.19 -20.65 0.67
C LYS A 209 10.24 -19.66 0.00
N VAL A 210 10.78 -18.57 -0.54
CA VAL A 210 10.03 -17.52 -1.24
C VAL A 210 10.25 -17.67 -2.74
N ASP A 211 9.17 -17.89 -3.49
CA ASP A 211 9.20 -17.95 -4.96
C ASP A 211 8.28 -16.89 -5.55
N LEU A 212 8.79 -16.17 -6.55
CA LEU A 212 8.00 -15.26 -7.37
C LEU A 212 7.49 -16.02 -8.59
N LYS A 213 6.18 -16.01 -8.80
CA LYS A 213 5.51 -16.74 -9.88
C LYS A 213 4.65 -15.83 -10.72
N GLU A 214 4.55 -16.17 -11.99
CA GLU A 214 3.62 -15.55 -12.93
C GLU A 214 2.40 -16.48 -13.09
N PHE A 215 1.21 -15.90 -13.13
CA PHE A 215 -0.01 -16.62 -13.43
C PHE A 215 -0.29 -16.50 -14.93
N ASP A 216 -0.30 -17.65 -15.62
CA ASP A 216 -0.61 -17.78 -17.05
C ASP A 216 -2.13 -17.80 -17.32
#